data_AF-A0A7V9HDJ5-F1
#
_entry.id   AF-A0A7V9HDJ5-F1
#
_cell.length_a   1.000
_cell.length_b   1.000
_cell.length_c   1.000
_cell.angle_alpha   90.00
_cell.angle_beta   90.00
_cell.angle_gamma   90.00
#
_symmetry.space_group_name_H-M   'P 1'
#
loop_
_entity.id
_entity.type
_entity.pdbx_description
1 polymer ?
#
loop_
_entity_poly.entity_id
_entity_poly.type
_entity_poly.pdbx_seq_one_letter_code
_entity_poly.pdbx_strand_id
1 'polypeptide(L)' 'MAEDHQEQADRAERELEGLERESRQLGDRIGEARTDWERKKGDDAVPGAGGDPEAAESGLPPEADEPTGG' A
#
# COMPACT_ATOMS: atom_id res chain seq x y z
N MET A 1 -31.09 -25.75 -17.16
CA MET A 1 -31.48 -24.43 -16.60
C MET A 1 -31.10 -24.34 -15.12
N ALA A 2 -31.50 -25.30 -14.26
CA ALA A 2 -31.11 -25.29 -12.85
C ALA A 2 -29.60 -25.52 -12.60
N GLU A 3 -28.94 -26.39 -13.39
CA GLU A 3 -27.50 -26.65 -13.24
C GLU A 3 -26.63 -25.43 -13.57
N ASP A 4 -27.02 -24.62 -14.55
CA ASP A 4 -26.32 -23.39 -14.95
C ASP A 4 -26.36 -22.32 -13.84
N HIS A 5 -27.47 -22.23 -13.11
CA HIS A 5 -27.58 -21.36 -11.94
C HIS A 5 -26.74 -21.82 -10.76
N GLN A 6 -26.60 -23.14 -10.55
CA GLN A 6 -25.74 -23.68 -9.51
C GLN A 6 -24.25 -23.44 -9.80
N GLU A 7 -23.82 -23.66 -11.05
CA GLU A 7 -22.42 -23.42 -11.43
C GLU A 7 -22.02 -21.94 -11.30
N GLN A 8 -22.95 -21.03 -11.64
CA GLN A 8 -22.75 -19.59 -11.44
C GLN A 8 -22.69 -19.21 -9.96
N ALA A 9 -23.55 -19.79 -9.11
CA ALA A 9 -23.50 -19.56 -7.66
C ALA A 9 -22.18 -20.02 -7.06
N ASP A 10 -21.73 -21.24 -7.39
CA ASP A 10 -20.47 -21.80 -6.90
C ASP A 10 -19.26 -20.95 -7.35
N ARG A 11 -19.31 -20.39 -8.55
CA ARG A 11 -18.27 -19.48 -9.05
C ARG A 11 -18.26 -18.17 -8.27
N ALA A 12 -19.43 -17.58 -8.03
CA ALA A 12 -19.55 -16.34 -7.28
C ALA A 12 -19.08 -16.50 -5.82
N GLU A 13 -19.40 -17.62 -5.18
CA GLU A 13 -18.93 -17.93 -3.82
C GLU A 13 -17.40 -18.01 -3.75
N ARG A 14 -16.77 -18.74 -4.69
CA ARG A 14 -15.30 -18.84 -4.75
C ARG A 14 -14.62 -17.49 -5.00
N GLU A 15 -15.22 -16.65 -5.85
CA GLU A 15 -14.72 -15.31 -6.13
C GLU A 15 -14.84 -14.40 -4.90
N LEU A 16 -15.97 -14.42 -4.20
CA LEU A 16 -16.17 -13.68 -2.96
C LEU A 16 -15.15 -14.07 -1.89
N GLU A 17 -14.94 -15.37 -1.68
CA GLU A 17 -13.92 -15.81 -0.73
C GLU A 17 -12.50 -15.37 -1.12
N GLY A 18 -12.20 -15.33 -2.43
CA GLY A 18 -10.95 -14.79 -2.96
C GLY A 18 -10.77 -13.32 -2.60
N LEU A 19 -11.76 -12.50 -2.94
CA LEU A 19 -11.78 -11.07 -2.65
C LEU A 19 -11.70 -10.77 -1.16
N GLU A 20 -12.38 -11.55 -0.31
CA GLU A 20 -12.28 -11.40 1.14
C GLU A 20 -10.87 -11.67 1.66
N ARG A 21 -10.20 -12.72 1.16
CA ARG A 21 -8.82 -13.04 1.55
C ARG A 21 -7.85 -11.95 1.11
N GLU A 22 -8.01 -11.43 -0.10
CA GLU A 22 -7.18 -10.34 -0.62
C GLU A 22 -7.41 -9.04 0.16
N SER A 23 -8.65 -8.73 0.48
CA SER A 23 -9.03 -7.55 1.27
C SER A 23 -8.41 -7.58 2.66
N ARG A 24 -8.43 -8.73 3.35
CA ARG A 24 -7.79 -8.90 4.67
C ARG A 24 -6.28 -8.65 4.58
N GLN A 25 -5.60 -9.28 3.62
CA GLN A 25 -4.15 -9.10 3.42
C GLN A 25 -3.80 -7.65 3.08
N LEU A 26 -4.62 -6.97 2.29
CA LEU A 26 -4.42 -5.56 1.97
C LEU A 26 -4.58 -4.69 3.23
N GLY A 27 -5.59 -4.97 4.06
CA GLY A 27 -5.78 -4.31 5.35
C GLY A 27 -4.55 -4.42 6.26
N ASP A 28 -3.96 -5.61 6.35
CA ASP A 28 -2.75 -5.85 7.14
C ASP A 28 -1.57 -5.02 6.62
N ARG A 29 -1.33 -5.04 5.29
CA ARG A 29 -0.26 -4.25 4.67
C ARG A 29 -0.45 -2.74 4.87
N ILE A 30 -1.69 -2.25 4.80
CA ILE A 30 -1.99 -0.85 5.09
C ILE A 30 -1.70 -0.53 6.56
N GLY A 31 -2.05 -1.43 7.48
CA GLY A 31 -1.74 -1.27 8.90
C GLY A 31 -0.24 -1.21 9.18
N GLU A 32 0.53 -2.11 8.57
CA GLU A 32 1.99 -2.11 8.63
C GLU A 32 2.59 -0.81 8.07
N ALA A 33 2.19 -0.42 6.86
CA ALA A 33 2.65 0.80 6.21
C ALA A 33 2.31 2.05 7.03
N ARG A 34 1.11 2.11 7.64
CA ARG A 34 0.71 3.20 8.52
C ARG A 34 1.58 3.25 9.77
N THR A 35 1.86 2.11 10.38
CA THR A 35 2.69 2.00 11.58
C THR A 35 4.13 2.44 11.27
N ASP A 36 4.69 1.97 10.16
CA ASP A 36 6.02 2.36 9.69
C ASP A 36 6.09 3.86 9.38
N TRP A 37 5.06 4.42 8.74
CA TRP A 37 4.99 5.85 8.48
C TRP A 37 4.95 6.69 9.77
N GLU A 38 4.12 6.33 10.76
CA GLU A 38 4.09 7.06 12.04
C GLU A 38 5.43 6.95 12.77
N ARG A 39 6.13 5.81 12.68
CA ARG A 39 7.47 5.65 13.23
C ARG A 39 8.45 6.59 12.53
N LYS A 40 8.47 6.58 11.20
CA LYS A 40 9.38 7.38 10.38
C LYS A 40 9.13 8.88 10.51
N LYS A 41 7.89 9.31 10.73
CA LYS A 41 7.55 10.73 10.94
C LYS A 41 8.30 11.34 12.13
N GLY A 42 8.52 10.56 13.19
CA GLY A 42 9.21 11.01 14.41
C GLY A 42 10.67 10.57 14.50
N ASP A 43 11.21 9.96 13.45
CA ASP A 43 12.60 9.48 13.42
C ASP A 43 13.46 10.52 12.71
N ASP A 44 14.24 11.29 13.47
CA ASP A 44 15.10 12.35 12.94
C ASP A 44 16.18 11.82 11.96
N ALA A 45 16.41 10.50 11.91
CA ALA A 45 17.28 9.89 10.91
C ALA A 45 16.61 9.75 9.54
N VAL A 46 15.30 9.95 9.44
CA VAL A 46 14.53 9.91 8.19
C VAL A 46 14.50 11.31 7.57
N PRO A 47 15.02 11.49 6.35
CA PRO A 47 14.92 12.76 5.63
C PRO A 47 13.46 13.25 5.55
N GLY A 48 13.21 14.47 6.00
CA GLY A 48 11.86 15.05 6.01
C GLY A 48 11.00 14.74 7.24
N ALA A 49 11.51 13.97 8.20
CA ALA A 49 10.84 13.78 9.50
C ALA A 49 10.61 15.12 10.22
N GLY A 50 9.62 15.18 11.11
CA GLY A 50 9.28 16.41 11.85
C GLY A 50 8.65 17.54 11.01
N GLY A 51 8.44 17.35 9.70
CA GLY A 51 7.84 18.36 8.82
C GLY A 51 8.84 19.37 8.26
N ASP A 52 10.13 19.01 8.18
CA ASP A 52 11.16 19.82 7.54
C ASP A 52 11.42 19.35 6.09
N PRO A 53 10.80 19.98 5.09
CA PRO A 53 10.96 19.58 3.69
C PRO A 53 12.39 19.79 3.17
N GLU A 54 13.17 20.72 3.72
CA GLU A 54 14.55 20.95 3.25
C GLU A 54 15.48 19.79 3.65
N ALA A 55 15.21 19.18 4.81
CA ALA A 55 15.88 17.95 5.24
C ALA A 55 15.54 16.73 4.36
N ALA A 56 14.41 16.77 3.62
CA ALA A 56 14.06 15.72 2.66
C ALA A 56 14.88 15.83 1.36
N GLU A 57 15.13 17.06 0.90
CA GLU A 57 15.89 17.33 -0.34
C GLU A 57 17.38 16.98 -0.20
N SER A 58 17.97 17.12 0.99
CA SER A 58 19.39 16.79 1.21
C SER A 58 19.67 15.28 1.34
N GLY A 59 18.63 14.45 1.45
CA GLY A 59 18.74 13.02 1.77
C GLY A 59 18.45 12.05 0.61
N LEU A 60 18.07 12.56 -0.56
CA LEU A 60 17.80 11.73 -1.74
C LEU A 60 19.12 11.14 -2.27
N PRO A 61 19.20 9.82 -2.54
CA PRO A 61 20.31 9.28 -3.31
C PRO A 61 20.32 9.94 -4.70
N PRO A 62 21.48 10.13 -5.33
CA PRO A 62 21.60 10.83 -6.63
C PRO A 62 20.78 10.19 -7.76
N GLU A 63 20.27 8.97 -7.57
CA GLU A 63 19.41 8.23 -8.50
C GLU A 63 17.92 8.61 -8.41
N ALA A 64 17.49 9.32 -7.35
CA ALA A 64 16.13 9.85 -7.22
C ALA A 64 15.98 11.26 -7.79
N ASP A 65 17.09 11.87 -8.22
CA ASP A 65 17.15 13.15 -8.95
C ASP A 65 16.91 12.91 -10.46
N GLU A 66 15.87 12.13 -10.80
CA GLU A 66 15.42 12.09 -12.20
C GLU A 66 14.57 13.35 -12.45
N PRO A 67 14.99 14.25 -13.36
CA PRO A 67 14.13 15.34 -13.75
C PRO A 67 12.94 14.74 -14.48
N THR A 68 11.76 14.75 -13.85
CA THR A 68 10.50 14.86 -14.60
C THR A 68 10.53 16.22 -15.29
N GLY A 69 11.22 16.27 -16.43
CA GLY A 69 11.37 17.44 -17.26
C GLY A 69 10.48 17.33 -18.49
N GLY A 70 9.58 18.30 -18.65
CA GLY A 70 9.21 18.94 -19.92
C GLY A 70 8.32 18.17 -20.89
#